data_AF-A0A031LLE0-F1
#
_entry.id   AF-A0A031LLE0-F1
#
_cell.length_a   1.000
_cell.length_b   1.000
_cell.length_c   1.000
_cell.angle_alpha   90.00
_cell.angle_beta   90.00
_cell.angle_gamma   90.00
#
_symmetry.space_group_name_H-M   'P 1'
#
loop_
_entity.id
_entity.type
_entity.pdbx_description
1 polymer ?
#
loop_
_entity_poly.entity_id
_entity_poly.type
_entity_poly.pdbx_seq_one_letter_code
_entity_poly.pdbx_strand_id
1 'polypeptide(L)'
;MKLLGRDITSILTPESRFVLTTTKFIPQFADSYPEFVSTNEYGTKLRELVFIRSPLLHKNDFQVGYRFKVSTSTDGKWYSLRDCRDIVLGIKARKIAELKGITTDIILYGFKNDLEKILIIHDVPIVVKNKRELIEELSRFLMQWNIEVTTIPGKVKILGKLYTKENAKLLDVDYAKLIS
;
A
#
# COMPACT_ATOMS: atom_id res chain seq x y z
N MET A 1 10.34 -7.30 2.99
CA MET A 1 11.52 -6.60 3.48
C MET A 1 11.07 -6.04 4.80
N LYS A 2 11.96 -6.01 5.79
CA LYS A 2 11.63 -5.34 7.05
C LYS A 2 12.40 -4.03 7.15
N LEU A 3 11.70 -2.95 7.49
CA LEU A 3 12.29 -1.68 7.92
C LEU A 3 11.70 -1.31 9.28
N LEU A 4 12.55 -0.87 10.20
CA LEU A 4 12.15 -0.53 11.58
C LEU A 4 11.29 -1.64 12.24
N GLY A 5 11.70 -2.90 12.05
CA GLY A 5 11.00 -4.09 12.56
C GLY A 5 9.69 -4.45 11.86
N ARG A 6 9.24 -3.66 10.86
CA ARG A 6 7.95 -3.81 10.19
C ARG A 6 8.10 -4.35 8.78
N ASP A 7 7.25 -5.30 8.40
CA ASP A 7 7.19 -5.80 7.03
C ASP A 7 6.56 -4.76 6.11
N ILE A 8 7.34 -4.30 5.13
CA ILE A 8 6.93 -3.28 4.15
C ILE A 8 6.88 -3.81 2.72
N THR A 9 6.92 -5.13 2.55
CA THR A 9 6.97 -5.78 1.23
C THR A 9 5.93 -5.22 0.25
N SER A 10 4.70 -5.01 0.71
CA SER A 10 3.56 -4.58 -0.11
C SER A 10 3.73 -3.23 -0.81
N ILE A 11 4.56 -2.34 -0.28
CA ILE A 11 4.79 -1.04 -0.91
C ILE A 11 5.94 -1.07 -1.93
N LEU A 12 6.65 -2.21 -2.04
CA LEU A 12 7.80 -2.35 -2.93
C LEU A 12 7.34 -2.87 -4.30
N THR A 13 7.71 -2.12 -5.33
CA THR A 13 7.50 -2.46 -6.75
C THR A 13 8.81 -2.23 -7.53
N PRO A 14 8.98 -2.79 -8.72
CA PRO A 14 10.15 -2.52 -9.55
C PRO A 14 10.44 -1.03 -9.82
N GLU A 15 9.40 -0.18 -9.77
CA GLU A 15 9.48 1.28 -9.92
C GLU A 15 9.86 1.99 -8.62
N SER A 16 9.79 1.31 -7.47
CA SER A 16 10.14 1.88 -6.17
C SER A 16 11.63 2.19 -6.11
N ARG A 17 11.95 3.42 -5.72
CA ARG A 17 13.32 3.92 -5.55
C ARG A 17 13.58 4.40 -4.14
N PHE A 18 12.56 4.95 -3.50
CA PHE A 18 12.65 5.40 -2.13
C PHE A 18 11.48 4.87 -1.30
N VAL A 19 11.74 4.66 -0.02
CA VAL A 19 10.72 4.48 1.02
C VAL A 19 10.89 5.61 2.03
N LEU A 20 9.81 6.33 2.29
CA LEU A 20 9.75 7.40 3.29
C LEU A 20 9.03 6.89 4.53
N THR A 21 9.44 7.40 5.70
CA THR A 21 8.74 7.19 6.97
C THR A 21 8.04 8.47 7.39
N THR A 22 6.74 8.40 7.61
CA THR A 22 5.89 9.56 7.92
C THR A 22 4.72 9.13 8.82
N THR A 23 3.78 10.03 9.06
CA THR A 23 2.49 9.70 9.67
C THR A 23 1.35 9.97 8.72
N LYS A 24 0.26 9.23 8.92
CA LYS A 24 -1.01 9.43 8.22
C LYS A 24 -2.15 9.61 9.20
N PHE A 25 -2.86 10.72 9.05
CA PHE A 25 -4.11 10.95 9.78
C PHE A 25 -5.20 10.03 9.23
N ILE A 26 -5.84 9.26 10.12
CA ILE A 26 -6.95 8.36 9.80
C ILE A 26 -8.23 8.94 10.43
N PRO A 27 -9.12 9.57 9.63
CA PRO A 27 -10.27 10.29 10.15
C PRO A 27 -11.20 9.44 11.02
N GLN A 28 -11.33 8.15 10.73
CA GLN A 28 -12.19 7.22 11.47
C GLN A 28 -11.75 7.03 12.93
N PHE A 29 -10.48 7.30 13.24
CA PHE A 29 -9.94 7.23 14.60
C PHE A 29 -9.58 8.60 15.16
N ALA A 30 -9.71 9.67 14.36
CA ALA A 30 -9.28 11.02 14.70
C ALA A 30 -7.81 11.10 15.20
N ASP A 31 -6.93 10.26 14.67
CA ASP A 31 -5.53 10.14 15.11
C ASP A 31 -4.57 9.85 13.93
N SER A 32 -3.27 10.06 14.16
CA SER A 32 -2.19 9.87 13.20
C SER A 32 -1.37 8.63 13.50
N TYR A 33 -1.13 7.81 12.48
CA TYR A 33 -0.47 6.51 12.60
C TYR A 33 0.81 6.44 11.78
N PRO A 34 1.79 5.61 12.20
CA PRO A 34 2.99 5.30 11.41
C PRO A 34 2.68 4.85 9.99
N GLU A 35 3.35 5.46 9.01
CA GLU A 35 3.18 5.18 7.59
C GLU A 35 4.51 5.05 6.86
N PHE A 36 4.68 3.98 6.10
CA PHE A 36 5.70 3.92 5.06
C PHE A 36 5.10 4.27 3.70
N VAL A 37 5.79 5.12 2.94
CA VAL A 37 5.38 5.54 1.60
C VAL A 37 6.47 5.17 0.61
N SER A 38 6.15 4.40 -0.43
CA SER A 38 7.08 4.17 -1.53
C SER A 38 6.92 5.23 -2.61
N THR A 39 8.04 5.66 -3.18
CA THR A 39 8.07 6.61 -4.30
C THR A 39 9.02 6.15 -5.40
N ASN A 40 8.75 6.60 -6.63
CA ASN A 40 9.66 6.42 -7.76
C ASN A 40 10.82 7.45 -7.73
N GLU A 41 11.67 7.45 -8.76
CA GLU A 41 12.80 8.38 -8.88
C GLU A 41 12.39 9.87 -8.92
N TYR A 42 11.16 10.15 -9.39
CA TYR A 42 10.60 11.49 -9.47
C TYR A 42 9.86 11.93 -8.19
N GLY A 43 9.84 11.09 -7.14
CA GLY A 43 9.11 11.37 -5.90
C GLY A 43 7.59 11.17 -5.99
N THR A 44 7.07 10.61 -7.09
CA THR A 44 5.65 10.23 -7.19
C THR A 44 5.36 9.09 -6.23
N LYS A 45 4.33 9.25 -5.39
CA LYS A 45 3.86 8.18 -4.48
C LYS A 45 3.31 7.00 -5.28
N LEU A 46 3.79 5.81 -4.95
CA LEU A 46 3.32 4.56 -5.54
C LEU A 46 2.35 3.87 -4.58
N ARG A 47 2.80 3.56 -3.35
CA ARG A 47 2.00 2.85 -2.35
C ARG A 47 2.28 3.34 -0.94
N GLU A 48 1.30 3.18 -0.07
CA GLU A 48 1.38 3.55 1.34
C GLU A 48 0.98 2.38 2.23
N LEU A 49 1.68 2.17 3.35
CA LEU A 49 1.33 1.16 4.34
C LEU A 49 1.30 1.78 5.73
N VAL A 50 0.09 1.87 6.29
CA VAL A 50 -0.21 2.44 7.60
C VAL A 50 -0.35 1.33 8.62
N PHE A 51 0.24 1.50 9.81
CA PHE A 51 0.16 0.54 10.92
C PHE A 51 -0.70 1.12 12.05
N ILE A 52 -1.91 0.57 12.25
CA ILE A 52 -2.91 1.09 13.20
C ILE A 52 -2.62 0.64 14.63
N ARG A 53 -2.33 -0.65 14.83
CA ARG A 53 -2.21 -1.24 16.19
C ARG A 53 -0.84 -1.12 16.84
N SER A 54 -0.03 -0.15 16.42
CA SER A 54 1.29 0.07 17.02
C SER A 54 1.30 1.30 17.91
N PRO A 55 1.13 1.14 19.23
CA PRO A 55 1.41 2.22 20.17
C PRO A 55 2.92 2.54 20.18
N LEU A 56 3.24 3.83 20.17
CA LEU A 56 4.57 4.47 20.19
C LEU A 56 5.41 4.21 21.48
N LEU A 57 5.14 3.14 22.23
CA LEU A 57 5.56 3.04 23.64
C LEU A 57 6.74 2.09 23.94
N HIS A 58 7.46 1.57 22.94
CA HIS A 58 8.56 0.64 23.20
C HIS A 58 9.81 0.91 22.36
N LYS A 59 10.49 2.03 22.63
CA LYS A 59 11.95 2.34 22.52
C LYS A 59 12.71 1.92 21.24
N ASN A 60 12.03 1.36 20.26
CA ASN A 60 12.40 1.05 18.88
C ASN A 60 11.36 1.70 17.94
N ASP A 61 10.72 2.76 18.44
CA ASP A 61 9.49 3.35 17.94
C ASP A 61 9.73 3.97 16.56
N PHE A 62 8.82 3.65 15.64
CA PHE A 62 8.87 4.10 14.26
C PHE A 62 9.29 5.56 14.15
N GLN A 63 10.44 5.81 13.54
CA GLN A 63 10.97 7.16 13.39
C GLN A 63 10.49 7.76 12.08
N VAL A 64 9.88 8.93 12.15
CA VAL A 64 9.45 9.71 10.98
C VAL A 64 10.62 10.49 10.40
N GLY A 65 10.52 10.87 9.13
CA GLY A 65 11.49 11.75 8.49
C GLY A 65 12.73 11.05 7.94
N TYR A 66 12.72 9.73 7.79
CA TYR A 66 13.76 8.98 7.08
C TYR A 66 13.35 8.65 5.64
N ARG A 67 14.35 8.65 4.76
CA ARG A 67 14.27 8.24 3.36
C ARG A 67 15.26 7.11 3.11
N PHE A 68 14.75 5.95 2.73
CA PHE A 68 15.52 4.76 2.44
C PHE A 68 15.60 4.57 0.93
N LYS A 69 16.80 4.49 0.36
CA LYS A 69 16.96 4.13 -1.05
C LYS A 69 16.84 2.62 -1.19
N VAL A 70 15.93 2.17 -2.04
CA VAL A 70 15.61 0.74 -2.21
C VAL A 70 15.68 0.34 -3.68
N SER A 71 15.94 -0.93 -3.92
CA SER A 71 15.78 -1.57 -5.22
C SER A 71 15.13 -2.94 -5.02
N THR A 72 14.14 -3.26 -5.85
CA THR A 72 13.47 -4.56 -5.88
C THR A 72 13.23 -4.96 -7.32
N SER A 73 13.30 -6.26 -7.62
CA SER A 73 12.91 -6.82 -8.92
C SER A 73 11.50 -7.42 -8.91
N THR A 74 10.80 -7.38 -7.78
CA THR A 74 9.51 -8.04 -7.59
C THR A 74 8.48 -7.07 -7.00
N ASP A 75 7.22 -7.21 -7.43
CA ASP A 75 6.07 -6.55 -6.80
C ASP A 75 5.64 -7.32 -5.54
N GLY A 76 5.62 -6.64 -4.39
CA GLY A 76 5.23 -7.21 -3.11
C GLY A 76 3.72 -7.38 -2.87
N LYS A 77 2.87 -6.84 -3.75
CA LYS A 77 1.40 -7.03 -3.77
C LYS A 77 0.79 -6.81 -2.38
N TRP A 78 -0.04 -7.73 -1.88
CA TRP A 78 -0.66 -7.66 -0.55
C TRP A 78 0.15 -8.37 0.56
N TYR A 79 1.40 -8.78 0.32
CA TYR A 79 2.18 -9.64 1.22
C TYR A 79 2.33 -9.11 2.66
N SER A 80 2.39 -7.80 2.88
CA SER A 80 2.47 -7.21 4.23
C SER A 80 1.18 -7.36 5.05
N LEU A 81 0.09 -7.78 4.40
CA LEU A 81 -1.20 -8.13 5.03
C LEU A 81 -1.36 -9.64 5.28
N ARG A 82 -0.35 -10.47 4.98
CA ARG A 82 -0.45 -11.95 5.07
C ARG A 82 -0.75 -12.52 6.46
N ASP A 83 -0.48 -11.75 7.51
CA ASP A 83 -0.76 -12.11 8.90
C ASP A 83 -2.14 -11.62 9.37
N CYS A 84 -2.88 -10.92 8.52
CA CYS A 84 -4.27 -10.53 8.77
C CYS A 84 -5.19 -11.73 8.47
N ARG A 85 -6.25 -11.88 9.28
CA ARG A 85 -7.28 -12.90 9.11
C ARG A 85 -8.28 -12.53 8.03
N ASP A 86 -8.67 -11.26 7.99
CA ASP A 86 -9.59 -10.72 7.00
C ASP A 86 -8.95 -9.53 6.28
N ILE A 87 -9.26 -9.37 5.00
CA ILE A 87 -8.93 -8.19 4.22
C ILE A 87 -10.22 -7.64 3.58
N VAL A 88 -10.48 -6.36 3.76
CA VAL A 88 -11.58 -5.64 3.11
C VAL A 88 -11.01 -4.70 2.06
N LEU A 89 -11.59 -4.74 0.87
CA LEU A 89 -11.28 -3.84 -0.23
C LEU A 89 -12.21 -2.64 -0.21
N GLY A 90 -11.62 -1.45 -0.28
CA GLY A 90 -12.24 -0.20 -0.67
C GLY A 90 -11.53 0.40 -1.88
N ILE A 91 -12.17 1.39 -2.49
CA ILE A 91 -11.60 2.14 -3.63
C ILE A 91 -11.82 3.64 -3.44
N LYS A 92 -10.92 4.43 -4.02
CA LYS A 92 -11.10 5.87 -4.18
C LYS A 92 -11.02 6.23 -5.66
N ALA A 93 -12.17 6.19 -6.32
CA ALA A 93 -12.27 6.53 -7.74
C ALA A 93 -12.14 8.05 -7.95
N ARG A 94 -11.44 8.45 -9.01
CA ARG A 94 -11.23 9.85 -9.40
C ARG A 94 -11.38 10.00 -10.91
N LYS A 95 -11.95 11.12 -11.35
CA LYS A 95 -12.05 11.46 -12.77
C LYS A 95 -10.76 12.12 -13.24
N ILE A 96 -10.31 11.76 -14.44
CA ILE A 96 -9.21 12.43 -15.16
C ILE A 96 -9.86 13.20 -16.30
N ALA A 97 -9.89 14.54 -16.18
CA ALA A 97 -10.62 15.40 -17.10
C ALA A 97 -10.03 15.35 -18.52
N GLU A 98 -8.71 15.36 -18.63
CA GLU A 98 -7.95 15.38 -19.88
C GLU A 98 -8.19 14.11 -20.71
N LEU A 99 -8.32 12.97 -20.02
CA LEU A 99 -8.54 11.66 -20.64
C LEU A 99 -10.03 11.28 -20.73
N LYS A 100 -10.92 12.13 -20.20
CA LYS A 100 -12.36 11.82 -20.00
C LYS A 100 -12.56 10.43 -19.38
N GLY A 101 -11.70 10.08 -18.44
CA GLY A 101 -11.60 8.74 -17.86
C GLY A 101 -11.80 8.73 -16.36
N ILE A 102 -11.93 7.53 -15.80
CA ILE A 102 -11.98 7.25 -14.38
C ILE A 102 -10.79 6.35 -14.06
N THR A 103 -10.02 6.73 -13.04
CA THR A 103 -9.01 5.90 -12.42
C THR A 103 -9.35 5.71 -10.94
N THR A 104 -8.59 4.90 -10.21
CA THR A 104 -8.84 4.65 -8.80
C THR A 104 -7.56 4.38 -8.04
N ASP A 105 -7.58 4.72 -6.75
CA ASP A 105 -6.69 4.08 -5.79
C ASP A 105 -7.38 2.86 -5.19
N ILE A 106 -6.61 1.84 -4.85
CA ILE A 106 -7.07 0.66 -4.11
C ILE A 106 -6.71 0.83 -2.64
N ILE A 107 -7.63 0.50 -1.74
CA ILE A 107 -7.41 0.54 -0.29
C ILE A 107 -7.74 -0.84 0.27
N LEU A 108 -6.75 -1.51 0.84
CA LEU A 108 -6.90 -2.81 1.51
C LEU A 108 -6.76 -2.62 3.02
N TYR A 109 -7.84 -2.93 3.74
CA TYR A 109 -7.91 -2.89 5.19
C TYR A 109 -7.67 -4.28 5.75
N GLY A 110 -6.56 -4.48 6.45
CA GLY A 110 -6.18 -5.76 7.05
C GLY A 110 -6.59 -5.87 8.52
N PHE A 111 -7.32 -6.93 8.86
CA PHE A 111 -7.85 -7.17 10.20
C PHE A 111 -7.32 -8.46 10.80
N LYS A 112 -7.08 -8.48 12.11
CA LYS A 112 -6.89 -9.72 12.89
C LYS A 112 -8.12 -10.00 13.76
N ASN A 113 -8.33 -9.12 14.73
CA ASN A 113 -9.59 -8.97 15.48
C ASN A 113 -10.12 -7.56 15.21
N ASP A 114 -9.22 -6.58 15.34
CA ASP A 114 -9.41 -5.19 14.99
C ASP A 114 -8.63 -4.83 13.72
N LEU A 115 -8.80 -3.60 13.22
CA LEU A 115 -8.02 -3.08 12.12
C LEU A 115 -6.54 -2.96 12.52
N GLU A 116 -5.66 -3.60 11.77
CA GLU A 116 -4.22 -3.65 12.06
C GLU A 116 -3.41 -2.79 11.11
N LYS A 117 -3.75 -2.85 9.82
CA LYS A 117 -2.98 -2.23 8.73
C LYS A 117 -3.88 -1.71 7.63
N ILE A 118 -3.45 -0.64 6.97
CA ILE A 118 -4.08 -0.13 5.75
C ILE A 118 -3.01 -0.05 4.67
N LEU A 119 -3.24 -0.76 3.56
CA LEU A 119 -2.41 -0.67 2.36
C LEU A 119 -3.15 0.15 1.31
N ILE A 120 -2.53 1.22 0.82
CA ILE A 120 -3.07 2.10 -0.22
C ILE A 120 -2.18 2.00 -1.44
N ILE A 121 -2.81 1.88 -2.60
CA ILE A 121 -2.14 1.60 -3.88
C ILE A 121 -2.59 2.66 -4.87
N HIS A 122 -1.66 3.51 -5.28
CA HIS A 122 -1.91 4.61 -6.22
C HIS A 122 -1.47 4.28 -7.65
N ASP A 123 -0.52 3.36 -7.79
CA ASP A 123 0.05 2.87 -9.05
C ASP A 123 -0.87 1.87 -9.77
N VAL A 124 -2.19 2.08 -9.70
CA VAL A 124 -3.19 1.21 -10.34
C VAL A 124 -3.27 1.56 -11.83
N PRO A 125 -2.91 0.66 -12.76
CA PRO A 125 -2.82 0.94 -14.19
C PRO A 125 -4.20 0.85 -14.87
N ILE A 126 -5.21 1.49 -14.30
CA ILE A 126 -6.60 1.43 -14.79
C ILE A 126 -7.10 2.83 -15.12
N VAL A 127 -7.53 3.01 -16.38
CA VAL A 127 -8.25 4.18 -16.87
C VAL A 127 -9.40 3.69 -17.73
N VAL A 128 -10.63 3.93 -17.29
CA VAL A 128 -11.86 3.42 -17.93
C VAL A 128 -12.92 4.51 -18.12
N LYS A 129 -13.97 4.25 -18.90
CA LYS A 129 -14.98 5.28 -19.21
C LYS A 129 -16.12 5.36 -18.20
N ASN A 130 -16.40 4.26 -17.50
CA ASN A 130 -17.55 4.16 -16.62
C ASN A 130 -17.29 3.23 -15.43
N LYS A 131 -18.22 3.24 -14.47
CA LYS A 131 -18.14 2.46 -13.23
C LYS A 131 -18.09 0.95 -13.46
N ARG A 132 -18.82 0.44 -14.47
CA ARG A 132 -18.87 -1.00 -14.73
C ARG A 132 -17.51 -1.51 -15.21
N GLU A 133 -16.93 -0.84 -16.20
CA GLU A 133 -15.57 -1.12 -16.67
C GLU A 133 -14.54 -1.03 -15.54
N LEU A 134 -14.68 -0.04 -14.63
CA LEU A 134 -13.78 0.12 -13.49
C LEU A 134 -13.76 -1.13 -12.61
N ILE A 135 -14.93 -1.65 -12.27
CA ILE A 135 -15.08 -2.84 -11.40
C ILE A 135 -14.53 -4.08 -12.13
N GLU A 136 -14.80 -4.23 -13.43
CA GLU A 136 -14.31 -5.35 -14.22
C GLU A 136 -12.77 -5.36 -14.32
N GLU A 137 -12.15 -4.23 -14.71
CA GLU A 137 -10.68 -4.12 -14.80
C GLU A 137 -10.02 -4.27 -13.44
N LEU A 138 -10.62 -3.71 -12.39
CA LEU A 138 -10.10 -3.83 -11.03
C LEU A 138 -10.12 -5.29 -10.55
N SER A 139 -11.19 -6.02 -10.85
CA SER A 139 -11.29 -7.44 -10.51
C SER A 139 -10.22 -8.26 -11.24
N ARG A 140 -9.97 -7.98 -12.53
CA ARG A 140 -8.89 -8.62 -13.30
C ARG A 140 -7.51 -8.30 -12.74
N PHE A 141 -7.26 -7.04 -12.40
CA PHE A 141 -6.00 -6.60 -11.79
C PHE A 141 -5.73 -7.32 -10.47
N LEU A 142 -6.72 -7.35 -9.57
CA LEU A 142 -6.60 -8.03 -8.27
C LEU A 142 -6.47 -9.55 -8.42
N MET A 143 -7.07 -10.15 -9.44
CA MET A 143 -6.91 -11.58 -9.73
C MET A 143 -5.46 -11.95 -10.06
N GLN A 144 -4.68 -11.06 -10.70
CA GLN A 144 -3.23 -11.26 -10.92
C GLN A 144 -2.44 -11.35 -9.60
N TRP A 145 -3.04 -10.93 -8.50
CA TRP A 145 -2.50 -11.01 -7.15
C TRP A 145 -3.12 -12.13 -6.32
N ASN A 146 -3.87 -13.04 -6.95
CA ASN A 146 -4.64 -14.10 -6.31
C ASN A 146 -5.67 -13.56 -5.30
N ILE A 147 -6.20 -12.37 -5.56
CA ILE A 147 -7.31 -11.77 -4.80
C ILE A 147 -8.57 -11.90 -5.65
N GLU A 148 -9.52 -12.68 -5.16
CA GLU A 148 -10.88 -12.74 -5.70
C GLU A 148 -11.77 -11.74 -4.97
N VAL A 149 -12.56 -10.98 -5.74
CA VAL A 149 -13.45 -9.94 -5.23
C VAL A 149 -14.86 -10.17 -5.77
N THR A 150 -15.82 -10.31 -4.87
CA THR A 150 -17.24 -10.47 -5.23
C THR A 150 -17.99 -9.13 -5.24
N THR A 151 -17.60 -8.19 -4.37
CA THR A 151 -18.26 -6.89 -4.19
C THR A 151 -17.24 -5.81 -3.84
N ILE A 152 -17.52 -4.56 -4.24
CA ILE A 152 -16.66 -3.39 -3.96
C ILE A 152 -17.54 -2.24 -3.43
N PRO A 153 -17.32 -1.75 -2.20
CA PRO A 153 -16.39 -2.30 -1.20
C PRO A 153 -16.85 -3.68 -0.69
N GLY A 154 -15.93 -4.52 -0.24
CA GLY A 154 -16.26 -5.88 0.20
C GLY A 154 -15.08 -6.68 0.76
N LYS A 155 -15.37 -7.79 1.42
CA LYS A 155 -14.34 -8.76 1.83
C LYS A 155 -13.72 -9.40 0.60
N VAL A 156 -12.41 -9.57 0.61
CA VAL A 156 -11.70 -10.28 -0.46
C VAL A 156 -11.41 -11.72 -0.05
N LYS A 157 -11.36 -12.61 -1.03
CA LYS A 157 -10.96 -14.00 -0.84
C LYS A 157 -9.58 -14.20 -1.45
N ILE A 158 -8.66 -14.72 -0.64
CA ILE A 158 -7.30 -15.01 -1.05
C ILE A 158 -7.25 -16.45 -1.59
N LEU A 159 -6.91 -16.60 -2.87
CA LEU A 159 -6.97 -17.88 -3.58
C LEU A 159 -5.72 -18.76 -3.38
N GLY A 160 -4.67 -18.25 -2.74
CA GLY A 160 -3.44 -19.01 -2.50
C GLY A 160 -2.41 -18.26 -1.67
N LYS A 161 -1.31 -18.94 -1.34
CA LYS A 161 -0.17 -18.31 -0.65
C LYS A 161 0.63 -17.47 -1.65
N LEU A 162 0.83 -16.19 -1.36
CA LEU A 162 1.86 -15.40 -2.04
C LEU A 162 3.24 -15.89 -1.59
N TYR A 163 3.98 -16.50 -2.51
CA TYR A 163 5.42 -16.72 -2.35
C TYR A 163 6.16 -15.64 -3.13
N THR A 164 6.27 -14.45 -2.56
CA THR A 164 7.27 -13.49 -3.03
C THR A 164 8.57 -13.82 -2.31
N LYS A 165 9.48 -14.53 -3.00
CA LYS A 165 10.88 -14.56 -2.58
C LYS A 165 11.43 -13.18 -2.86
N GLU A 166 11.39 -12.32 -1.86
CA GLU A 166 11.77 -10.93 -2.02
C GLU A 166 13.24 -10.79 -2.39
N ASN A 167 13.49 -10.09 -3.49
CA ASN A 167 14.82 -9.63 -3.88
C ASN A 167 14.92 -8.11 -3.70
N ALA A 168 14.48 -7.62 -2.53
CA ALA A 168 14.61 -6.20 -2.18
C ALA A 168 15.92 -5.96 -1.43
N LYS A 169 16.66 -4.92 -1.84
CA LYS A 169 17.91 -4.49 -1.21
C LYS A 169 17.77 -3.05 -0.71
N LEU A 170 18.15 -2.81 0.54
CA LEU A 170 18.41 -1.48 1.06
C LEU A 170 19.77 -1.02 0.51
N LEU A 171 19.80 0.14 -0.12
CA LEU A 171 21.01 0.70 -0.70
C LEU A 171 21.59 1.81 0.16
N ASP A 172 20.74 2.64 0.75
CA ASP A 172 21.16 3.84 1.48
C ASP A 172 20.07 4.35 2.43
N VAL A 173 20.45 5.18 3.41
CA VAL A 173 19.56 5.82 4.39
C VAL A 173 19.91 7.29 4.57
N ASP A 174 18.94 8.15 4.29
CA ASP A 174 19.03 9.61 4.44
C ASP A 174 17.90 10.15 5.33
N TYR A 175 18.04 11.39 5.78
CA TYR A 175 16.90 12.16 6.25
C TYR A 175 16.04 12.62 5.06
N ALA A 176 14.73 12.41 5.15
CA ALA A 176 13.78 12.97 4.22
C ALA A 176 13.79 14.49 4.38
N LYS A 177 14.15 15.23 3.33
CA LYS A 177 13.84 16.66 3.28
C LYS A 177 12.32 16.78 3.32
N LEU A 178 11.78 17.31 4.43
CA LEU A 178 10.38 17.67 4.56
C LEU A 178 10.07 18.69 3.46
N ILE A 179 9.44 18.24 2.38
CA ILE A 179 8.82 19.15 1.42
C ILE A 179 7.47 19.51 2.08
N SER A 180 7.45 20.68 2.71
CA SER A 180 6.25 21.35 3.21
C SER A 180 5.31 21.72 2.07
#